data_AF-A0A5N6W6H8-F1
#
_entry.id   AF-A0A5N6W6H8-F1
#
_cell.length_a   1.000
_cell.length_b   1.000
_cell.length_c   1.000
_cell.angle_alpha   90.00
_cell.angle_beta   90.00
_cell.angle_gamma   90.00
#
_symmetry.space_group_name_H-M   'P 1'
#
loop_
_entity.id
_entity.type
_entity.pdbx_description
1 polymer ?
#
loop_
_entity_poly.entity_id
_entity_poly.type
_entity_poly.pdbx_seq_one_letter_code
_entity_poly.pdbx_strand_id
1 'polypeptide(L)'
;MQWEYVDHAGNTVILGKVVAYESQFYRPEDGEAYRLQVYSTTPIQPDELSKLYEYLCFELSQRPFLEIYSYNPPDGLACVEHQRREVAHRKRLQAEQRDGEYDESRPPLIPTMRTGFEDQFMSGFCFLLTSKSYLQGSFRDNDHGTGPLWISFDRSLPSALKKLDMIKRLDRPATELKTFAEWGILVNPEIRDINVKITTDQSEMGSDLKELMTRIYSTYIYGKIDYGLHEPPPPAPTETLTFQRTQQILEQQRQMIECQSVALNVLHLTWGPEHKTVTVTNYPLDSEYDLQYVIYVQFLADIEQDKTALLETTARTFTAGIISHLPAPKTIYFEFRIPGSSCLSSLLSAPPNGFDVGASHEFEAGTTMRALPLINRDFSIRPLPHHFFTVVLDKPPFIQEPGVLFYTLWTDPRQYIESQTGDIIIETRRSAGIHEAARRLAMLAVEENNQDSARKLTREEHMELLSLSPEEYEQKMNF
;
A
#
# COMPACT_ATOMS: atom_id res chain seq x y z
N MET A 1 6.56 27.60 18.84
CA MET A 1 7.49 26.89 19.77
C MET A 1 7.86 25.57 19.12
N GLN A 2 8.99 24.97 19.48
CA GLN A 2 9.41 23.67 18.96
C GLN A 2 9.88 22.75 20.09
N TRP A 3 9.68 21.45 19.90
CA TRP A 3 10.24 20.39 20.74
C TRP A 3 10.95 19.38 19.84
N GLU A 4 12.10 18.87 20.26
CA GLU A 4 12.92 17.94 19.50
C GLU A 4 12.98 16.59 20.22
N TYR A 5 12.91 15.52 19.44
CA TYR A 5 13.16 14.16 19.89
C TYR A 5 13.78 13.34 18.75
N VAL A 6 14.12 12.08 19.04
CA VAL A 6 14.79 11.18 18.11
C VAL A 6 13.80 10.12 17.60
N ASP A 7 13.80 9.87 16.29
CA ASP A 7 13.01 8.80 15.67
C ASP A 7 13.64 7.40 15.84
N HIS A 8 13.00 6.35 15.33
CA HIS A 8 13.50 4.98 15.39
C HIS A 8 14.86 4.77 14.68
N ALA A 9 15.24 5.68 13.77
CA ALA A 9 16.46 5.61 12.97
C ALA A 9 17.58 6.50 13.53
N GLY A 10 17.32 7.25 14.61
CA GLY A 10 18.31 8.14 15.21
C GLY A 10 18.29 9.58 14.66
N ASN A 11 17.34 9.93 13.79
CA ASN A 11 17.25 11.29 13.26
C ASN A 11 16.48 12.21 14.21
N THR A 12 16.86 13.49 14.22
CA THR A 12 16.15 14.53 14.94
C THR A 12 14.83 14.85 14.23
N VAL A 13 13.74 14.83 15.00
CA VAL A 13 12.39 15.22 14.58
C VAL A 13 12.01 16.50 15.29
N ILE A 14 11.42 17.45 14.55
CA ILE A 14 10.95 18.72 15.10
C ILE A 14 9.42 18.64 15.24
N LEU A 15 8.92 18.78 16.46
CA LEU A 15 7.50 18.99 16.71
C LEU A 15 7.22 20.49 16.81
N GLY A 16 6.65 21.05 15.75
CA GLY A 16 6.30 22.45 15.66
C GLY A 16 4.88 22.75 16.17
N LYS A 17 4.71 23.89 16.84
CA LYS A 17 3.39 24.49 17.13
C LYS A 17 3.34 26.00 16.87
N VAL A 18 2.19 26.50 16.46
CA VAL A 18 1.91 27.94 16.34
C VAL A 18 1.89 28.57 17.73
N VAL A 19 2.58 29.71 17.90
CA VAL A 19 2.80 30.38 19.20
C VAL A 19 1.49 30.85 19.87
N ALA A 20 0.40 31.00 19.11
CA ALA A 20 -0.88 31.51 19.60
C ALA A 20 -1.61 30.58 20.59
N TYR A 21 -1.19 29.32 20.74
CA TYR A 21 -1.83 28.34 21.62
C TYR A 21 -0.93 27.99 22.82
N GLU A 22 -1.42 28.24 24.05
CA GLU A 22 -0.73 27.99 25.33
C GLU A 22 -0.61 26.49 25.68
N SER A 23 -1.10 25.61 24.82
CA SER A 23 -1.14 24.15 25.00
C SER A 23 0.22 23.51 25.25
N GLN A 24 0.25 22.48 26.08
CA GLN A 24 1.46 21.74 26.41
C GLN A 24 1.77 20.69 25.33
N PHE A 25 3.05 20.52 24.97
CA PHE A 25 3.44 19.52 23.95
C PHE A 25 3.07 18.08 24.33
N TYR A 26 2.98 17.78 25.61
CA TYR A 26 2.77 16.45 26.18
C TYR A 26 1.31 16.14 26.55
N ARG A 27 0.40 17.12 26.47
CA ARG A 27 -1.04 16.94 26.63
C ARG A 27 -1.77 17.68 25.52
N PRO A 28 -1.68 17.19 24.28
CA PRO A 28 -2.38 17.84 23.19
C PRO A 28 -3.89 17.62 23.34
N GLU A 29 -4.66 18.68 23.15
CA GLU A 29 -6.11 18.69 23.20
C GLU A 29 -6.67 19.05 21.82
N ASP A 30 -7.92 18.65 21.55
CA ASP A 30 -8.63 18.98 20.32
C ASP A 30 -7.83 18.67 19.03
N GLY A 31 -7.76 19.61 18.09
CA GLY A 31 -7.03 19.44 16.84
C GLY A 31 -5.53 19.26 17.01
N GLU A 32 -4.94 19.66 18.13
CA GLU A 32 -3.52 19.43 18.40
C GLU A 32 -3.24 17.97 18.71
N ALA A 33 -4.24 17.22 19.20
CA ALA A 33 -4.09 15.79 19.46
C ALA A 33 -3.79 15.01 18.16
N TYR A 34 -4.04 15.62 17.00
CA TYR A 34 -3.48 15.17 15.73
C TYR A 34 -2.03 15.64 15.52
N ARG A 35 -1.14 14.68 15.27
CA ARG A 35 0.27 14.89 14.88
C ARG A 35 0.40 14.66 13.39
N LEU A 36 0.41 15.75 12.62
CA LEU A 36 0.52 15.67 11.17
C LEU A 36 2.00 15.52 10.79
N GLN A 37 2.36 14.36 10.24
CA GLN A 37 3.73 14.13 9.81
C GLN A 37 4.02 14.80 8.47
N VAL A 38 5.08 15.61 8.43
CA VAL A 38 5.54 16.35 7.26
C VAL A 38 6.99 16.01 7.00
N TYR A 39 7.25 15.31 5.91
CA TYR A 39 8.57 15.03 5.41
C TYR A 39 9.00 16.12 4.44
N SER A 40 10.30 16.41 4.38
CA SER A 40 10.84 17.41 3.47
C SER A 40 12.18 17.00 2.88
N THR A 41 12.30 17.15 1.57
CA THR A 41 13.55 16.99 0.81
C THR A 41 14.57 18.09 1.14
N THR A 42 14.10 19.24 1.66
CA THR A 42 14.97 20.34 2.09
C THR A 42 14.76 20.67 3.57
N PRO A 43 15.80 20.97 4.34
CA PRO A 43 15.66 21.36 5.74
C PRO A 43 14.72 22.56 5.92
N ILE A 44 13.69 22.40 6.75
CA ILE A 44 12.75 23.46 7.10
C ILE A 44 13.34 24.27 8.27
N GLN A 45 13.46 25.58 8.11
CA GLN A 45 13.97 26.46 9.16
C GLN A 45 12.85 26.82 10.16
N PRO A 46 13.18 27.07 11.44
CA PRO A 46 12.18 27.40 12.46
C PRO A 46 11.31 28.62 12.14
N ASP A 47 11.86 29.64 11.47
CA ASP A 47 11.16 30.85 11.03
C ASP A 47 10.20 30.60 9.86
N GLU A 48 10.40 29.52 9.11
CA GLU A 48 9.53 29.10 8.01
C GLU A 48 8.26 28.36 8.50
N LEU A 49 8.19 27.96 9.77
CA LEU A 49 7.11 27.15 10.33
C LEU A 49 5.72 27.80 10.16
N SER A 50 5.62 29.12 10.37
CA SER A 50 4.37 29.86 10.18
C SER A 50 3.86 29.76 8.74
N LYS A 51 4.77 29.81 7.76
CA LYS A 51 4.44 29.66 6.34
C LYS A 51 4.00 28.25 6.01
N LEU A 52 4.65 27.25 6.59
CA LEU A 52 4.22 25.86 6.44
C LEU A 52 2.81 25.62 6.99
N TYR A 53 2.47 26.22 8.14
CA TYR A 53 1.12 26.18 8.69
C TYR A 53 0.09 26.88 7.80
N GLU A 54 0.43 28.06 7.27
CA GLU A 54 -0.40 28.78 6.30
C GLU A 54 -0.56 28.01 4.99
N TYR A 55 0.38 27.14 4.63
CA TYR A 55 0.35 26.35 3.42
C TYR A 55 -0.50 25.07 3.56
N LEU A 56 -0.30 24.30 4.63
CA LEU A 56 -0.95 23.00 4.82
C LEU A 56 -2.26 23.06 5.62
N CYS A 57 -2.43 24.07 6.48
CA CYS A 57 -3.48 24.08 7.51
C CYS A 57 -4.30 25.38 7.49
N PHE A 58 -4.43 26.03 6.33
CA PHE A 58 -4.98 27.39 6.24
C PHE A 58 -6.47 27.49 6.60
N GLU A 59 -7.27 26.47 6.27
CA GLU A 59 -8.72 26.41 6.58
C GLU A 59 -9.06 25.77 7.93
N LEU A 60 -8.05 25.31 8.67
CA LEU A 60 -8.28 24.64 9.94
C LEU A 60 -8.45 25.65 11.09
N SER A 61 -9.63 25.61 11.71
CA SER A 61 -9.91 26.35 12.95
C SER A 61 -9.12 25.81 14.15
N GLN A 62 -8.88 24.50 14.18
CA GLN A 62 -8.02 23.82 15.15
C GLN A 62 -6.85 23.19 14.40
N ARG A 63 -5.66 23.76 14.57
CA ARG A 63 -4.46 23.34 13.82
C ARG A 63 -3.74 22.19 14.54
N PRO A 64 -3.27 21.17 13.81
CA PRO A 64 -2.49 20.10 14.41
C PRO A 64 -1.07 20.53 14.75
N PHE A 65 -0.34 19.69 15.49
CA PHE A 65 1.11 19.85 15.51
C PHE A 65 1.71 19.26 14.25
N LEU A 66 2.66 19.98 13.67
CA LEU A 66 3.43 19.49 12.54
C LEU A 66 4.65 18.76 13.09
N GLU A 67 4.74 17.47 12.76
CA GLU A 67 5.86 16.61 13.10
C GLU A 67 6.77 16.52 11.88
N ILE A 68 7.85 17.30 11.91
CA ILE A 68 8.68 17.60 10.74
C ILE A 68 9.91 16.70 10.69
N TYR A 69 10.04 16.01 9.57
CA TYR A 69 11.16 15.13 9.22
C TYR A 69 11.98 15.76 8.08
N SER A 70 13.14 16.32 8.42
CA SER A 70 14.02 17.04 7.47
C SER A 70 15.28 16.24 7.08
N TYR A 71 15.20 14.92 7.01
CA TYR A 71 16.34 14.05 6.67
C TYR A 71 16.55 13.83 5.16
N ASN A 72 15.86 14.59 4.31
CA ASN A 72 15.91 14.48 2.85
C ASN A 72 15.55 13.07 2.32
N PRO A 73 14.30 12.59 2.53
CA PRO A 73 13.86 11.33 1.94
C PRO A 73 13.89 11.41 0.41
N PRO A 74 14.28 10.32 -0.29
CA PRO A 74 14.40 10.32 -1.75
C PRO A 74 13.03 10.47 -2.46
N ASP A 75 11.96 9.93 -1.87
CA ASP A 75 10.61 9.95 -2.44
C ASP A 75 9.53 9.62 -1.38
N GLY A 76 8.26 9.60 -1.81
CA GLY A 76 7.13 9.30 -0.94
C GLY A 76 7.09 7.85 -0.43
N LEU A 77 7.63 6.88 -1.17
CA LEU A 77 7.65 5.47 -0.76
C LEU A 77 8.64 5.26 0.39
N ALA A 78 9.76 5.99 0.39
CA ALA A 78 10.67 6.02 1.53
C ALA A 78 10.03 6.61 2.79
N CYS A 79 9.13 7.60 2.63
CA CYS A 79 8.36 8.16 3.76
C CYS A 79 7.40 7.13 4.37
N VAL A 80 6.74 6.32 3.52
CA VAL A 80 5.88 5.20 3.97
C VAL A 80 6.67 4.20 4.81
N GLU A 81 7.79 3.72 4.30
CA GLU A 81 8.63 2.74 4.99
C GLU A 81 9.16 3.27 6.32
N HIS A 82 9.55 4.55 6.35
CA HIS A 82 9.95 5.23 7.58
C HIS A 82 8.79 5.26 8.60
N GLN A 83 7.62 5.79 8.22
CA GLN A 83 6.50 5.91 9.15
C GLN A 83 6.01 4.54 9.65
N ARG A 84 5.96 3.48 8.81
CA ARG A 84 5.60 2.13 9.26
C ARG A 84 6.52 1.65 10.39
N ARG A 85 7.83 1.86 10.25
CA ARG A 85 8.82 1.51 11.29
C ARG A 85 8.70 2.41 12.52
N GLU A 86 8.42 3.69 12.33
CA GLU A 86 8.22 4.64 13.42
C GLU A 86 6.98 4.28 14.25
N VAL A 87 5.85 4.02 13.61
CA VAL A 87 4.62 3.52 14.25
C VAL A 87 4.91 2.28 15.07
N ALA A 88 5.59 1.30 14.47
CA ALA A 88 5.98 0.05 15.13
C ALA A 88 6.87 0.30 16.36
N HIS A 89 7.86 1.18 16.23
CA HIS A 89 8.79 1.54 17.28
C HIS A 89 8.08 2.23 18.45
N ARG A 90 7.25 3.25 18.19
CA ARG A 90 6.53 4.00 19.23
C ARG A 90 5.52 3.13 19.98
N LYS A 91 4.81 2.23 19.27
CA LYS A 91 3.91 1.25 19.92
C LYS A 91 4.67 0.34 20.89
N ARG A 92 5.86 -0.14 20.52
CA ARG A 92 6.70 -0.96 21.40
C ARG A 92 7.17 -0.20 22.62
N LEU A 93 7.69 1.02 22.43
CA LEU A 93 8.07 1.89 23.54
C LEU A 93 6.89 2.08 24.51
N GLN A 94 5.70 2.38 24.00
CA GLN A 94 4.55 2.56 24.87
C GLN A 94 4.12 1.26 25.59
N ALA A 95 4.18 0.10 24.95
CA ALA A 95 3.85 -1.17 25.59
C ALA A 95 4.83 -1.55 26.73
N GLU A 96 6.06 -1.04 26.69
CA GLU A 96 7.08 -1.25 27.73
C GLU A 96 6.90 -0.30 28.95
N GLN A 97 6.04 0.72 28.86
CA GLN A 97 5.73 1.59 30.00
C GLN A 97 4.88 0.86 31.04
N ARG A 98 5.22 1.03 32.32
CA ARG A 98 4.32 0.65 33.42
C ARG A 98 3.22 1.71 33.56
N ASP A 99 2.02 1.27 33.88
CA ASP A 99 0.89 2.16 34.15
C ASP A 99 1.27 3.26 35.16
N GLY A 100 1.21 4.52 34.73
CA GLY A 100 1.43 5.70 35.58
C GLY A 100 2.77 6.43 35.41
N GLU A 101 3.76 5.87 34.69
CA GLU A 101 5.02 6.57 34.37
C GLU A 101 4.95 7.22 32.98
N TYR A 102 4.52 8.48 32.94
CA TYR A 102 4.59 9.29 31.73
C TYR A 102 6.00 9.85 31.57
N ASP A 103 6.74 9.34 30.58
CA ASP A 103 8.08 9.79 30.25
C ASP A 103 8.01 10.84 29.11
N GLU A 104 8.21 12.10 29.47
CA GLU A 104 8.20 13.25 28.55
C GLU A 104 9.30 13.19 27.48
N SER A 105 10.31 12.31 27.63
CA SER A 105 11.36 12.13 26.62
C SER A 105 10.94 11.25 25.44
N ARG A 106 9.80 10.56 25.54
CA ARG A 106 9.36 9.61 24.52
C ARG A 106 8.54 10.26 23.41
N PRO A 107 8.72 9.82 22.17
CA PRO A 107 7.94 10.34 21.06
C PRO A 107 6.45 9.99 21.20
N PRO A 108 5.53 10.90 20.85
CA PRO A 108 4.08 10.67 20.94
C PRO A 108 3.62 9.62 19.94
N LEU A 109 2.55 8.88 20.25
CA LEU A 109 1.96 7.95 19.30
C LEU A 109 1.47 8.64 18.02
N ILE A 110 1.47 7.88 16.92
CA ILE A 110 1.00 8.33 15.61
C ILE A 110 -0.45 7.86 15.42
N PRO A 111 -1.42 8.78 15.24
CA PRO A 111 -2.83 8.44 15.08
C PRO A 111 -3.09 7.69 13.77
N THR A 112 -4.07 6.79 13.78
CA THR A 112 -4.60 6.15 12.57
C THR A 112 -5.59 7.07 11.89
N MET A 113 -5.65 6.99 10.57
CA MET A 113 -6.49 7.85 9.74
C MET A 113 -7.54 7.04 8.99
N ARG A 114 -8.62 7.70 8.58
CA ARG A 114 -9.62 7.12 7.67
C ARG A 114 -9.71 8.03 6.45
N THR A 115 -9.04 7.63 5.38
CA THR A 115 -8.89 8.44 4.17
C THR A 115 -10.04 8.17 3.20
N GLY A 116 -11.05 9.05 3.15
CA GLY A 116 -12.13 8.99 2.15
C GLY A 116 -13.37 8.17 2.57
N PHE A 117 -14.48 8.29 1.82
CA PHE A 117 -15.75 7.64 2.11
C PHE A 117 -15.74 6.11 1.94
N GLU A 118 -14.84 5.59 1.10
CA GLU A 118 -14.72 4.16 0.77
C GLU A 118 -13.65 3.43 1.61
N ASP A 119 -12.53 4.09 1.95
CA ASP A 119 -11.52 3.47 2.82
C ASP A 119 -11.87 3.72 4.30
N GLN A 120 -12.75 2.88 4.84
CA GLN A 120 -13.17 2.94 6.24
C GLN A 120 -12.09 2.50 7.24
N PHE A 121 -10.87 2.26 6.78
CA PHE A 121 -9.87 1.49 7.53
C PHE A 121 -8.57 2.23 7.76
N MET A 122 -8.07 2.02 8.98
CA MET A 122 -6.92 2.65 9.62
C MET A 122 -5.69 2.73 8.71
N SER A 123 -5.49 3.90 8.11
CA SER A 123 -4.35 4.24 7.27
C SER A 123 -3.31 5.06 8.02
N GLY A 124 -2.07 4.95 7.56
CA GLY A 124 -0.98 5.87 7.81
C GLY A 124 -1.08 6.99 6.81
N PHE A 125 -0.59 8.16 7.19
CA PHE A 125 -0.66 9.32 6.33
C PHE A 125 0.48 10.29 6.62
N CYS A 126 1.03 10.88 5.57
CA CYS A 126 2.01 11.94 5.69
C CYS A 126 2.05 12.83 4.43
N PHE A 127 2.68 13.99 4.60
CA PHE A 127 3.07 14.85 3.51
C PHE A 127 4.53 14.66 3.14
N LEU A 128 4.87 14.80 1.86
CA LEU A 128 6.24 15.04 1.42
C LEU A 128 6.35 16.36 0.66
N LEU A 129 7.17 17.28 1.16
CA LEU A 129 7.56 18.51 0.48
C LEU A 129 8.76 18.23 -0.43
N THR A 130 8.54 18.32 -1.74
CA THR A 130 9.58 18.14 -2.77
C THR A 130 10.22 19.47 -3.20
N SER A 131 9.66 20.60 -2.76
CA SER A 131 10.19 21.93 -3.03
C SER A 131 9.84 22.91 -1.91
N LYS A 132 10.37 24.14 -1.99
CA LYS A 132 10.07 25.25 -1.06
C LYS A 132 8.79 26.02 -1.42
N SER A 133 7.84 25.43 -2.15
CA SER A 133 6.56 26.06 -2.50
C SER A 133 5.79 26.54 -1.26
N TYR A 134 5.94 25.84 -0.13
CA TYR A 134 5.31 26.19 1.14
C TYR A 134 5.69 27.57 1.69
N LEU A 135 6.81 28.17 1.26
CA LEU A 135 7.22 29.51 1.68
C LEU A 135 6.26 30.61 1.24
N GLN A 136 5.41 30.34 0.25
CA GLN A 136 4.36 31.27 -0.15
C GLN A 136 3.27 31.43 0.92
N GLY A 137 3.12 30.46 1.83
CA GLY A 137 2.04 30.44 2.81
C GLY A 137 0.69 30.18 2.13
N SER A 138 -0.35 30.89 2.58
CA SER A 138 -1.70 30.73 2.03
C SER A 138 -1.88 31.53 0.74
N PHE A 139 -2.35 30.88 -0.33
CA PHE A 139 -2.66 31.49 -1.61
C PHE A 139 -3.95 30.91 -2.19
N ARG A 140 -4.64 31.67 -3.04
CA ARG A 140 -5.98 31.29 -3.55
C ARG A 140 -5.97 30.67 -4.95
N ASP A 141 -4.84 30.73 -5.65
CA ASP A 141 -4.75 30.33 -7.06
C ASP A 141 -3.94 29.02 -7.19
N ASN A 142 -4.35 28.13 -8.10
CA ASN A 142 -3.82 26.76 -8.23
C ASN A 142 -2.46 26.68 -8.96
N ASP A 143 -1.88 27.82 -9.36
CA ASP A 143 -0.74 27.91 -10.29
C ASP A 143 0.63 28.04 -9.61
N HIS A 144 0.79 27.48 -8.40
CA HIS A 144 1.94 27.79 -7.57
C HIS A 144 2.75 26.57 -7.11
N GLY A 145 3.91 26.42 -7.74
CA GLY A 145 4.94 25.44 -7.37
C GLY A 145 4.57 24.01 -7.74
N THR A 146 5.18 23.05 -7.05
CA THR A 146 4.99 21.62 -7.33
C THR A 146 3.87 20.98 -6.51
N GLY A 147 3.36 21.65 -5.47
CA GLY A 147 2.47 21.02 -4.48
C GLY A 147 3.20 20.02 -3.57
N PRO A 148 2.63 19.66 -2.41
CA PRO A 148 3.14 18.54 -1.60
C PRO A 148 2.61 17.22 -2.14
N LEU A 149 3.35 16.13 -1.90
CA LEU A 149 2.80 14.78 -2.08
C LEU A 149 1.94 14.41 -0.87
N TRP A 150 0.74 13.93 -1.16
CA TRP A 150 -0.23 13.38 -0.22
C TRP A 150 -0.13 11.87 -0.22
N ILE A 151 0.30 11.29 0.90
CA ILE A 151 0.67 9.88 0.95
C ILE A 151 -0.23 9.18 1.97
N SER A 152 -1.05 8.23 1.53
CA SER A 152 -1.86 7.36 2.38
C SER A 152 -1.50 5.89 2.18
N PHE A 153 -1.52 5.08 3.23
CA PHE A 153 -1.05 3.68 3.16
C PHE A 153 -1.53 2.79 4.31
N ASP A 154 -1.42 1.47 4.18
CA ASP A 154 -1.60 0.54 5.30
C ASP A 154 -0.36 0.57 6.21
N ARG A 155 -0.59 0.78 7.51
CA ARG A 155 0.46 0.96 8.53
C ARG A 155 1.19 -0.32 8.91
N SER A 156 0.66 -1.47 8.53
CA SER A 156 1.25 -2.76 8.88
C SER A 156 2.57 -2.95 8.14
N LEU A 157 3.54 -3.53 8.83
CA LEU A 157 4.75 -4.00 8.18
C LEU A 157 4.40 -5.20 7.28
N PRO A 158 4.85 -5.24 6.02
CA PRO A 158 4.57 -6.37 5.13
C PRO A 158 4.92 -7.75 5.71
N SER A 159 6.02 -7.82 6.47
CA SER A 159 6.49 -9.03 7.14
C SER A 159 5.55 -9.54 8.25
N ALA A 160 4.76 -8.66 8.85
CA ALA A 160 3.81 -9.01 9.91
C ALA A 160 2.43 -9.44 9.37
N LEU A 161 2.11 -9.13 8.11
CA LEU A 161 0.80 -9.37 7.51
C LEU A 161 0.57 -10.83 7.14
N LYS A 162 0.03 -11.66 8.04
CA LYS A 162 -0.26 -13.08 7.73
C LYS A 162 -1.50 -13.30 6.86
N LYS A 163 -2.49 -12.41 6.98
CA LYS A 163 -3.76 -12.45 6.24
C LYS A 163 -4.27 -11.01 6.09
N LEU A 164 -4.98 -10.73 5.00
CA LEU A 164 -5.72 -9.47 4.88
C LEU A 164 -7.00 -9.56 5.68
N ASP A 165 -7.26 -8.53 6.48
CA ASP A 165 -8.51 -8.40 7.19
C ASP A 165 -9.67 -8.33 6.19
N MET A 166 -10.66 -9.20 6.39
CA MET A 166 -11.85 -9.27 5.53
C MET A 166 -12.63 -7.97 5.56
N ILE A 167 -12.69 -7.33 6.72
CA ILE A 167 -13.38 -6.05 6.90
C ILE A 167 -12.77 -5.00 5.95
N LYS A 168 -11.44 -4.97 5.82
CA LYS A 168 -10.73 -4.04 4.92
C LYS A 168 -10.96 -4.27 3.43
N ARG A 169 -11.56 -5.39 3.08
CA ARG A 169 -11.81 -5.80 1.68
C ARG A 169 -13.25 -5.58 1.26
N LEU A 170 -14.14 -5.16 2.15
CA LEU A 170 -15.54 -4.95 1.79
C LEU A 170 -15.71 -3.64 1.01
N ASP A 171 -16.58 -3.65 0.00
CA ASP A 171 -16.99 -2.43 -0.71
C ASP A 171 -18.00 -1.59 0.10
N ARG A 172 -18.64 -2.21 1.09
CA ARG A 172 -19.61 -1.61 2.01
C ARG A 172 -19.36 -2.08 3.44
N PRO A 173 -19.67 -1.28 4.47
CA PRO A 173 -19.54 -1.73 5.85
C PRO A 173 -20.40 -2.95 6.12
N ALA A 174 -19.85 -3.93 6.84
CA ALA A 174 -20.59 -5.12 7.31
C ALA A 174 -21.83 -4.75 8.16
N THR A 175 -21.90 -3.54 8.72
CA THR A 175 -23.07 -3.09 9.48
C THR A 175 -24.27 -2.70 8.62
N GLU A 176 -24.14 -2.61 7.29
CA GLU A 176 -25.24 -2.34 6.37
C GLU A 176 -26.07 -3.62 6.09
N LEU A 177 -26.82 -4.06 7.11
CA LEU A 177 -27.60 -5.30 7.08
C LEU A 177 -28.55 -5.38 5.87
N LYS A 178 -29.21 -4.26 5.53
CA LYS A 178 -30.12 -4.19 4.38
C LYS A 178 -29.40 -4.41 3.05
N THR A 179 -28.24 -3.77 2.87
CA THR A 179 -27.42 -3.94 1.67
C THR A 179 -26.97 -5.39 1.53
N PHE A 180 -26.50 -5.99 2.63
CA PHE A 180 -26.14 -7.41 2.66
C PHE A 180 -27.32 -8.33 2.28
N ALA A 181 -28.52 -8.10 2.84
CA ALA A 181 -29.70 -8.91 2.58
C ALA A 181 -30.22 -8.83 1.14
N GLU A 182 -30.26 -7.63 0.57
CA GLU A 182 -30.87 -7.37 -0.74
C GLU A 182 -29.89 -7.62 -1.91
N TRP A 183 -28.63 -7.25 -1.75
CA TRP A 183 -27.66 -7.17 -2.86
C TRP A 183 -26.39 -8.01 -2.60
N GLY A 184 -26.15 -8.36 -1.34
CA GLY A 184 -24.86 -8.85 -0.86
C GLY A 184 -23.85 -7.71 -0.66
N ILE A 185 -22.75 -8.02 0.01
CA ILE A 185 -21.59 -7.11 0.15
C ILE A 185 -20.45 -7.73 -0.65
N LEU A 186 -19.81 -6.95 -1.53
CA LEU A 186 -18.70 -7.44 -2.34
C LEU A 186 -17.44 -7.50 -1.49
N VAL A 187 -16.63 -8.52 -1.77
CA VAL A 187 -15.30 -8.68 -1.20
C VAL A 187 -14.28 -8.45 -2.29
N ASN A 188 -13.57 -7.33 -2.18
CA ASN A 188 -12.51 -6.95 -3.08
C ASN A 188 -11.36 -7.99 -3.03
N PRO A 189 -10.78 -8.34 -4.18
CA PRO A 189 -9.65 -9.28 -4.27
C PRO A 189 -8.35 -8.69 -3.69
N GLU A 190 -8.31 -7.37 -3.55
CA GLU A 190 -7.15 -6.58 -3.17
C GLU A 190 -7.55 -5.51 -2.15
N ILE A 191 -6.56 -5.01 -1.39
CA ILE A 191 -6.68 -3.77 -0.63
C ILE A 191 -5.66 -2.76 -1.14
N ARG A 192 -5.97 -1.46 -1.01
CA ARG A 192 -4.99 -0.40 -1.22
C ARG A 192 -3.90 -0.50 -0.15
N ASP A 193 -2.63 -0.59 -0.58
CA ASP A 193 -1.48 -0.65 0.32
C ASP A 193 -0.79 0.71 0.42
N ILE A 194 -0.56 1.40 -0.70
CA ILE A 194 0.01 2.75 -0.77
C ILE A 194 -0.69 3.55 -1.87
N ASN A 195 -0.96 4.82 -1.61
CA ASN A 195 -1.42 5.78 -2.58
C ASN A 195 -0.67 7.11 -2.39
N VAL A 196 -0.03 7.58 -3.46
CA VAL A 196 0.70 8.84 -3.52
C VAL A 196 0.00 9.73 -4.53
N LYS A 197 -0.54 10.85 -4.05
CA LYS A 197 -1.20 11.88 -4.86
C LYS A 197 -0.42 13.18 -4.79
N ILE A 198 -0.64 14.06 -5.75
CA ILE A 198 -0.16 15.44 -5.72
C ILE A 198 -1.33 16.37 -5.96
N THR A 199 -1.39 17.46 -5.20
CA THR A 199 -2.34 18.54 -5.45
C THR A 199 -1.66 19.89 -5.18
N THR A 200 -1.93 20.86 -6.05
CA THR A 200 -1.52 22.26 -5.88
C THR A 200 -2.66 23.14 -5.39
N ASP A 201 -3.89 22.61 -5.34
CA ASP A 201 -5.09 23.33 -4.93
C ASP A 201 -5.17 23.37 -3.40
N GLN A 202 -4.86 24.53 -2.82
CA GLN A 202 -4.93 24.69 -1.37
C GLN A 202 -6.34 24.48 -0.84
N SER A 203 -7.39 24.86 -1.56
CA SER A 203 -8.77 24.68 -1.09
C SER A 203 -9.13 23.20 -0.98
N GLU A 204 -8.71 22.38 -1.95
CA GLU A 204 -8.83 20.92 -1.89
C GLU A 204 -8.05 20.37 -0.68
N MET A 205 -6.80 20.81 -0.49
CA MET A 205 -5.97 20.44 0.66
C MET A 205 -6.63 20.79 2.01
N GLY A 206 -7.24 21.97 2.12
CA GLY A 206 -7.94 22.43 3.31
C GLY A 206 -9.17 21.59 3.62
N SER A 207 -9.99 21.32 2.62
CA SER A 207 -11.18 20.47 2.72
C SER A 207 -10.83 19.03 3.12
N ASP A 208 -9.85 18.43 2.43
CA ASP A 208 -9.41 17.06 2.68
C ASP A 208 -8.82 16.91 4.07
N LEU A 209 -7.96 17.86 4.50
CA LEU A 209 -7.39 17.82 5.83
C LEU A 209 -8.45 18.00 6.92
N LYS A 210 -9.45 18.88 6.69
CA LYS A 210 -10.57 19.04 7.61
C LYS A 210 -11.37 17.74 7.74
N GLU A 211 -11.64 17.06 6.64
CA GLU A 211 -12.32 15.76 6.65
C GLU A 211 -11.49 14.72 7.42
N LEU A 212 -10.19 14.61 7.13
CA LEU A 212 -9.26 13.71 7.82
C LEU A 212 -9.29 13.94 9.34
N MET A 213 -9.22 15.20 9.77
CA MET A 213 -9.27 15.60 11.19
C MET A 213 -10.57 15.18 11.89
N THR A 214 -11.72 15.18 11.20
CA THR A 214 -12.97 14.72 11.81
C THR A 214 -13.02 13.21 12.03
N ARG A 215 -12.18 12.45 11.31
CA ARG A 215 -12.21 10.99 11.26
C ARG A 215 -11.08 10.30 12.02
N ILE A 216 -10.29 11.04 12.81
CA ILE A 216 -9.21 10.50 13.65
C ILE A 216 -9.71 9.80 14.94
N TYR A 217 -10.98 9.99 15.29
CA TYR A 217 -11.56 9.44 16.51
C TYR A 217 -11.87 7.95 16.37
N SER A 218 -11.62 7.21 17.44
CA SER A 218 -11.80 5.77 17.50
C SER A 218 -13.27 5.38 17.43
N THR A 219 -13.54 4.33 16.65
CA THR A 219 -14.84 3.62 16.68
C THR A 219 -15.05 2.81 17.94
N TYR A 220 -13.97 2.46 18.65
CA TYR A 220 -14.03 1.61 19.83
C TYR A 220 -14.22 2.41 21.11
N ILE A 221 -13.68 3.63 21.16
CA ILE A 221 -13.75 4.47 22.35
C ILE A 221 -14.16 5.90 21.97
N TYR A 222 -15.36 6.29 22.42
CA TYR A 222 -15.94 7.60 22.14
C TYR A 222 -15.01 8.73 22.59
N GLY A 223 -14.79 9.71 21.69
CA GLY A 223 -13.99 10.90 21.96
C GLY A 223 -12.49 10.66 22.14
N LYS A 224 -11.98 9.44 21.94
CA LYS A 224 -10.54 9.17 21.95
C LYS A 224 -9.99 9.05 20.54
N ILE A 225 -8.79 9.56 20.32
CA ILE A 225 -8.05 9.32 19.08
C ILE A 225 -7.68 7.84 18.99
N ASP A 226 -7.80 7.30 17.79
CA ASP A 226 -7.34 5.95 17.51
C ASP A 226 -5.86 5.95 17.15
N TYR A 227 -5.07 5.17 17.88
CA TYR A 227 -3.64 5.00 17.66
C TYR A 227 -3.31 3.59 17.13
N GLY A 228 -4.34 2.77 16.86
CA GLY A 228 -4.18 1.39 16.43
C GLY A 228 -3.63 0.47 17.53
N LEU A 229 -3.88 0.78 18.81
CA LEU A 229 -3.35 -0.01 19.94
C LEU A 229 -4.00 -1.40 20.09
N HIS A 230 -5.12 -1.63 19.41
CA HIS A 230 -5.76 -2.94 19.30
C HIS A 230 -5.01 -3.87 18.34
N GLU A 231 -4.21 -3.33 17.42
CA GLU A 231 -3.35 -4.12 16.55
C GLU A 231 -2.19 -4.70 17.38
N PRO A 232 -1.90 -6.01 17.28
CA PRO A 232 -0.77 -6.57 18.00
C PRO A 232 0.50 -5.81 17.63
N PRO A 233 1.36 -5.47 18.62
CA PRO A 233 2.61 -4.79 18.32
C PRO A 233 3.38 -5.66 17.33
N PRO A 234 3.84 -5.10 16.20
CA PRO A 234 4.63 -5.87 15.26
C PRO A 234 5.82 -6.46 16.01
N PRO A 235 6.22 -7.70 15.68
CA PRO A 235 7.32 -8.36 16.37
C PRO A 235 8.52 -7.43 16.41
N ALA A 236 9.32 -7.51 17.49
CA ALA A 236 10.61 -6.84 17.55
C ALA A 236 11.35 -7.11 16.22
N PRO A 237 12.12 -6.17 15.67
CA PRO A 237 12.86 -6.41 14.42
C PRO A 237 13.66 -7.70 14.57
N THR A 238 13.10 -8.82 14.09
CA THR A 238 13.67 -10.16 14.27
C THR A 238 14.23 -10.53 12.92
N GLU A 239 15.55 -10.76 12.94
CA GLU A 239 16.39 -11.33 11.90
C GLU A 239 16.13 -10.81 10.49
N THR A 240 17.04 -9.95 10.02
CA THR A 240 17.28 -9.71 8.60
C THR A 240 17.07 -11.01 7.83
N LEU A 241 16.20 -11.00 6.81
CA LEU A 241 15.89 -12.19 6.01
C LEU A 241 17.18 -12.81 5.50
N THR A 242 17.58 -13.94 6.08
CA THR A 242 18.81 -14.63 5.68
C THR A 242 18.56 -15.48 4.45
N PHE A 243 19.62 -15.74 3.68
CA PHE A 243 19.57 -16.68 2.56
C PHE A 243 18.94 -18.03 2.96
N GLN A 244 19.40 -18.61 4.08
CA GLN A 244 18.92 -19.91 4.57
C GLN A 244 17.43 -19.88 4.94
N ARG A 245 16.98 -18.82 5.61
CA ARG A 245 15.57 -18.69 6.00
C ARG A 245 14.67 -18.54 4.78
N THR A 246 15.08 -17.71 3.83
CA THR A 246 14.37 -17.53 2.55
C THR A 246 14.31 -18.84 1.77
N GLN A 247 15.43 -19.57 1.68
CA GLN A 247 15.48 -20.88 1.02
C GLN A 247 14.50 -21.88 1.65
N GLN A 248 14.46 -21.98 2.98
CA GLN A 248 13.55 -22.87 3.69
C GLN A 248 12.09 -22.55 3.39
N ILE A 249 11.71 -21.26 3.41
CA ILE A 249 10.34 -20.84 3.12
C ILE A 249 9.99 -21.19 1.67
N LEU A 250 10.84 -20.85 0.70
CA LEU A 250 10.58 -21.13 -0.71
C LEU A 250 10.44 -22.63 -1.00
N GLU A 251 11.29 -23.48 -0.40
CA GLU A 251 11.21 -24.94 -0.58
C GLU A 251 9.92 -25.52 0.03
N GLN A 252 9.47 -25.02 1.17
CA GLN A 252 8.16 -25.41 1.75
C GLN A 252 7.00 -25.07 0.80
N GLN A 253 7.02 -23.88 0.20
CA GLN A 253 5.97 -23.48 -0.75
C GLN A 253 6.01 -24.33 -2.02
N ARG A 254 7.21 -24.61 -2.52
CA ARG A 254 7.43 -25.46 -3.68
C ARG A 254 6.83 -26.85 -3.47
N GLN A 255 7.14 -27.50 -2.34
CA GLN A 255 6.58 -28.81 -2.00
C GLN A 255 5.05 -28.79 -1.93
N MET A 256 4.47 -27.70 -1.41
CA MET A 256 3.02 -27.53 -1.36
C MET A 256 2.38 -27.48 -2.76
N ILE A 257 3.01 -26.77 -3.71
CA ILE A 257 2.54 -26.66 -5.10
C ILE A 257 2.73 -27.97 -5.87
N GLU A 258 3.88 -28.64 -5.70
CA GLU A 258 4.15 -29.93 -6.36
C GLU A 258 3.10 -30.98 -5.95
N CYS A 259 2.69 -30.99 -4.68
CA CYS A 259 1.59 -31.84 -4.19
C CYS A 259 0.21 -31.48 -4.80
N GLN A 260 0.04 -30.27 -5.33
CA GLN A 260 -1.20 -29.74 -5.91
C GLN A 260 -1.27 -29.89 -7.44
N SER A 261 -0.44 -30.76 -8.04
CA SER A 261 -0.55 -31.27 -9.43
C SER A 261 0.10 -30.43 -10.55
N VAL A 262 0.85 -29.36 -10.27
CA VAL A 262 1.62 -28.66 -11.32
C VAL A 262 3.03 -29.26 -11.42
N ALA A 263 3.31 -29.96 -12.52
CA ALA A 263 4.66 -30.42 -12.81
C ALA A 263 5.55 -29.21 -13.16
N LEU A 264 6.36 -28.74 -12.21
CA LEU A 264 7.32 -27.64 -12.38
C LEU A 264 8.31 -27.85 -13.55
N ASN A 265 8.43 -29.10 -14.02
CA ASN A 265 9.28 -29.52 -15.13
C ASN A 265 8.79 -29.06 -16.51
N VAL A 266 7.57 -28.54 -16.61
CA VAL A 266 7.02 -27.95 -17.84
C VAL A 266 7.51 -26.51 -18.05
N LEU A 267 8.10 -25.88 -17.03
CA LEU A 267 8.57 -24.51 -17.09
C LEU A 267 9.98 -24.42 -17.66
N HIS A 268 10.12 -23.68 -18.75
CA HIS A 268 11.37 -23.30 -19.38
C HIS A 268 11.91 -22.00 -18.78
N LEU A 269 13.18 -22.00 -18.38
CA LEU A 269 13.84 -20.83 -17.79
C LEU A 269 14.96 -20.35 -18.70
N THR A 270 14.98 -19.05 -18.96
CA THR A 270 16.06 -18.38 -19.68
C THR A 270 16.64 -17.29 -18.82
N TRP A 271 17.96 -17.32 -18.62
CA TRP A 271 18.66 -16.31 -17.86
C TRP A 271 18.99 -15.10 -18.74
N GLY A 272 18.69 -13.90 -18.22
CA GLY A 272 19.11 -12.67 -18.85
C GLY A 272 20.58 -12.32 -18.56
N PRO A 273 21.06 -11.19 -19.10
CA PRO A 273 22.41 -10.71 -18.85
C PRO A 273 22.67 -10.53 -17.34
N GLU A 274 23.90 -10.78 -16.91
CA GLU A 274 24.35 -10.61 -15.51
C GLU A 274 23.68 -11.50 -14.45
N HIS A 275 22.87 -12.51 -14.84
CA HIS A 275 22.16 -13.41 -13.89
C HIS A 275 21.25 -12.70 -12.86
N LYS A 276 20.81 -11.46 -13.15
CA LYS A 276 19.89 -10.70 -12.30
C LYS A 276 18.43 -10.81 -12.73
N THR A 277 18.20 -11.37 -13.91
CA THR A 277 16.87 -11.57 -14.49
C THR A 277 16.70 -13.01 -14.96
N VAL A 278 15.51 -13.56 -14.73
CA VAL A 278 15.11 -14.87 -15.24
C VAL A 278 13.74 -14.77 -15.88
N THR A 279 13.63 -15.29 -17.09
CA THR A 279 12.37 -15.39 -17.81
C THR A 279 11.84 -16.80 -17.68
N VAL A 280 10.55 -16.93 -17.35
CA VAL A 280 9.84 -18.21 -17.29
C VAL A 280 8.80 -18.26 -18.39
N THR A 281 8.81 -19.34 -19.17
CA THR A 281 7.75 -19.67 -20.13
C THR A 281 7.30 -21.12 -19.97
N ASN A 282 6.07 -21.43 -20.38
CA ASN A 282 5.53 -22.80 -20.36
C ASN A 282 5.39 -23.41 -21.77
N TYR A 283 5.64 -22.63 -22.81
CA TYR A 283 5.67 -23.06 -24.21
C TYR A 283 6.72 -22.25 -24.97
N PRO A 284 7.49 -22.87 -25.89
CA PRO A 284 8.25 -22.12 -26.89
C PRO A 284 7.26 -21.63 -27.96
N LEU A 285 7.01 -20.33 -28.01
CA LEU A 285 6.16 -19.73 -29.04
C LEU A 285 6.96 -18.82 -29.98
N ASP A 286 6.61 -18.90 -31.27
CA ASP A 286 6.98 -17.93 -32.30
C ASP A 286 5.99 -16.73 -32.35
N SER A 287 4.96 -16.73 -31.49
CA SER A 287 3.90 -15.72 -31.39
C SER A 287 3.79 -15.10 -29.98
N GLU A 288 2.88 -14.15 -29.83
CA GLU A 288 2.62 -13.45 -28.57
C GLU A 288 2.07 -14.40 -27.49
N TYR A 289 2.47 -14.17 -26.23
CA TYR A 289 2.01 -14.97 -25.08
C TYR A 289 0.70 -14.42 -24.52
N ASP A 290 -0.15 -15.30 -23.98
CA ASP A 290 -1.41 -14.91 -23.35
C ASP A 290 -1.14 -13.98 -22.17
N LEU A 291 -0.25 -14.36 -21.25
CA LEU A 291 0.08 -13.56 -20.07
C LEU A 291 1.51 -13.05 -20.17
N GLN A 292 1.69 -11.73 -20.08
CA GLN A 292 3.00 -11.09 -20.13
C GLN A 292 3.16 -10.10 -18.98
N TYR A 293 4.07 -10.38 -18.05
CA TYR A 293 4.28 -9.53 -16.88
C TYR A 293 5.75 -9.47 -16.45
N VAL A 294 6.12 -8.33 -15.87
CA VAL A 294 7.37 -8.16 -15.12
C VAL A 294 7.08 -8.28 -13.64
N ILE A 295 7.88 -9.08 -12.95
CA ILE A 295 7.75 -9.39 -11.53
C ILE A 295 9.06 -9.01 -10.81
N TYR A 296 8.99 -8.06 -9.89
CA TYR A 296 10.11 -7.70 -9.02
C TYR A 296 10.09 -8.55 -7.75
N VAL A 297 11.20 -9.24 -7.48
CA VAL A 297 11.37 -10.06 -6.27
C VAL A 297 12.10 -9.25 -5.21
N GLN A 298 11.35 -8.33 -4.59
CA GLN A 298 11.88 -7.30 -3.69
C GLN A 298 12.52 -7.88 -2.42
N PHE A 299 11.96 -8.96 -1.85
CA PHE A 299 12.51 -9.59 -0.64
C PHE A 299 13.90 -10.22 -0.84
N LEU A 300 14.35 -10.40 -2.08
CA LEU A 300 15.71 -10.88 -2.37
C LEU A 300 16.73 -9.74 -2.43
N ALA A 301 16.32 -8.47 -2.50
CA ALA A 301 17.21 -7.36 -2.79
C ALA A 301 18.32 -7.17 -1.74
N ASP A 302 18.03 -7.38 -0.46
CA ASP A 302 18.98 -7.16 0.64
C ASP A 302 19.80 -8.40 1.03
N ILE A 303 19.59 -9.55 0.36
CA ILE A 303 20.41 -10.75 0.59
C ILE A 303 21.82 -10.49 0.00
N GLU A 304 22.90 -10.84 0.67
CA GLU A 304 24.26 -10.58 0.13
C GLU A 304 24.81 -11.76 -0.70
N GLN A 305 24.36 -12.98 -0.39
CA GLN A 305 24.80 -14.20 -1.07
C GLN A 305 24.27 -14.30 -2.51
N ASP A 306 24.86 -15.19 -3.31
CA ASP A 306 24.37 -15.49 -4.67
C ASP A 306 22.90 -15.91 -4.65
N LYS A 307 22.06 -15.10 -5.29
CA LYS A 307 20.59 -15.21 -5.26
C LYS A 307 20.04 -16.02 -6.41
N THR A 308 20.88 -16.48 -7.33
CA THR A 308 20.47 -17.15 -8.58
C THR A 308 19.51 -18.31 -8.29
N ALA A 309 19.85 -19.19 -7.35
CA ALA A 309 19.01 -20.33 -6.96
C ALA A 309 17.68 -19.91 -6.30
N LEU A 310 17.69 -18.86 -5.47
CA LEU A 310 16.48 -18.34 -4.82
C LEU A 310 15.55 -17.68 -5.84
N LEU A 311 16.11 -16.95 -6.81
CA LEU A 311 15.35 -16.31 -7.88
C LEU A 311 14.71 -17.37 -8.78
N GLU A 312 15.44 -18.39 -9.20
CA GLU A 312 14.88 -19.50 -9.99
C GLU A 312 13.75 -20.21 -9.23
N THR A 313 13.97 -20.52 -7.95
CA THR A 313 12.96 -21.21 -7.14
C THR A 313 11.72 -20.33 -6.99
N THR A 314 11.90 -19.03 -6.71
CA THR A 314 10.81 -18.06 -6.65
C THR A 314 10.03 -17.99 -7.96
N ALA A 315 10.75 -17.90 -9.08
CA ALA A 315 10.17 -17.78 -10.41
C ALA A 315 9.31 -19.01 -10.77
N ARG A 316 9.82 -20.22 -10.49
CA ARG A 316 9.07 -21.47 -10.69
C ARG A 316 7.85 -21.55 -9.76
N THR A 317 8.03 -21.29 -8.47
CA THR A 317 6.96 -21.38 -7.47
C THR A 317 5.84 -20.38 -7.75
N PHE A 318 6.16 -19.12 -8.05
CA PHE A 318 5.15 -18.11 -8.40
C PHE A 318 4.41 -18.50 -9.67
N THR A 319 5.14 -18.82 -10.75
CA THR A 319 4.51 -19.17 -12.04
C THR A 319 3.58 -20.37 -11.91
N ALA A 320 4.02 -21.42 -11.20
CA ALA A 320 3.20 -22.59 -10.95
C ALA A 320 1.97 -22.28 -10.10
N GLY A 321 2.10 -21.42 -9.08
CA GLY A 321 0.97 -20.96 -8.26
C GLY A 321 -0.05 -20.15 -9.06
N ILE A 322 0.39 -19.36 -10.04
CA ILE A 322 -0.54 -18.69 -10.97
C ILE A 322 -1.25 -19.72 -11.85
N ILE A 323 -0.50 -20.62 -12.52
CA ILE A 323 -1.04 -21.63 -13.42
C ILE A 323 -2.09 -22.52 -12.73
N SER A 324 -1.84 -22.95 -11.48
CA SER A 324 -2.76 -23.83 -10.74
C SER A 324 -4.14 -23.22 -10.48
N HIS A 325 -4.28 -21.90 -10.63
CA HIS A 325 -5.53 -21.18 -10.42
C HIS A 325 -6.16 -20.64 -11.71
N LEU A 326 -5.57 -20.91 -12.88
CA LEU A 326 -6.16 -20.52 -14.15
C LEU A 326 -7.27 -21.52 -14.55
N PRO A 327 -8.42 -21.04 -15.04
CA PRO A 327 -9.53 -21.91 -15.44
C PRO A 327 -9.21 -22.71 -16.72
N ALA A 328 -8.32 -22.19 -17.56
CA ALA A 328 -7.86 -22.82 -18.78
C ALA A 328 -6.33 -22.66 -18.92
N PRO A 329 -5.64 -23.58 -19.62
CA PRO A 329 -4.22 -23.43 -19.93
C PRO A 329 -3.97 -22.15 -20.73
N LYS A 330 -3.08 -21.29 -20.22
CA LYS A 330 -2.61 -20.08 -20.89
C LYS A 330 -1.10 -20.13 -21.08
N THR A 331 -0.62 -19.56 -22.18
CA THR A 331 0.80 -19.36 -22.47
C THR A 331 1.33 -18.18 -21.66
N ILE A 332 2.51 -18.33 -21.06
CA ILE A 332 3.04 -17.39 -20.08
C ILE A 332 4.44 -16.91 -20.49
N TYR A 333 4.66 -15.60 -20.36
CA TYR A 333 5.95 -14.95 -20.36
C TYR A 333 6.07 -14.09 -19.10
N PHE A 334 6.75 -14.62 -18.09
CA PHE A 334 7.00 -13.90 -16.83
C PHE A 334 8.47 -13.59 -16.70
N GLU A 335 8.80 -12.31 -16.56
CA GLU A 335 10.17 -11.86 -16.37
C GLU A 335 10.39 -11.43 -14.92
N PHE A 336 11.25 -12.17 -14.21
CA PHE A 336 11.56 -11.92 -12.82
C PHE A 336 12.85 -11.12 -12.70
N ARG A 337 12.83 -10.08 -11.86
CA ARG A 337 13.97 -9.19 -11.63
C ARG A 337 14.20 -8.99 -10.14
N ILE A 338 15.47 -8.86 -9.74
CA ILE A 338 15.81 -8.40 -8.39
C ILE A 338 16.03 -6.88 -8.46
N PRO A 339 15.25 -6.06 -7.72
CA PRO A 339 15.46 -4.62 -7.72
C PRO A 339 16.77 -4.23 -7.01
N GLY A 340 17.19 -2.97 -7.20
CA GLY A 340 18.42 -2.44 -6.60
C GLY A 340 18.39 -2.32 -5.07
N SER A 341 17.20 -2.31 -4.46
CA SER A 341 17.02 -2.33 -3.00
C SER A 341 15.68 -2.98 -2.63
N SER A 342 15.52 -3.35 -1.36
CA SER A 342 14.24 -3.85 -0.84
C SER A 342 13.18 -2.77 -0.65
N CYS A 343 13.42 -1.53 -1.09
CA CYS A 343 12.46 -0.44 -1.02
C CYS A 343 11.75 -0.26 -2.36
N LEU A 344 10.44 0.01 -2.34
CA LEU A 344 9.64 0.24 -3.56
C LEU A 344 10.12 1.47 -4.35
N SER A 345 10.82 2.41 -3.69
CA SER A 345 11.54 3.52 -4.32
C SER A 345 12.45 3.09 -5.48
N SER A 346 13.04 1.89 -5.41
CA SER A 346 13.89 1.35 -6.46
C SER A 346 13.15 1.11 -7.79
N LEU A 347 11.81 1.07 -7.76
CA LEU A 347 10.97 0.86 -8.94
C LEU A 347 10.64 2.15 -9.68
N LEU A 348 10.95 3.34 -9.13
CA LEU A 348 10.70 4.64 -9.79
C LEU A 348 11.54 4.89 -11.05
N SER A 349 12.41 3.94 -11.42
CA SER A 349 13.22 4.00 -12.64
C SER A 349 12.41 3.74 -13.92
N ALA A 350 13.07 3.84 -15.07
CA ALA A 350 12.42 3.63 -16.37
C ALA A 350 11.72 2.25 -16.47
N PRO A 351 10.60 2.16 -17.20
CA PRO A 351 9.86 0.92 -17.32
C PRO A 351 10.73 -0.18 -17.94
N PRO A 352 10.47 -1.44 -17.61
CA PRO A 352 11.08 -2.55 -18.30
C PRO A 352 10.74 -2.48 -19.80
N ASN A 353 11.77 -2.37 -20.64
CA ASN A 353 11.62 -2.37 -22.10
C ASN A 353 11.43 -3.82 -22.61
N GLY A 354 10.61 -4.01 -23.64
CA GLY A 354 10.73 -5.18 -24.53
C GLY A 354 9.43 -5.91 -24.88
N PHE A 355 8.31 -5.66 -24.19
CA PHE A 355 7.02 -6.24 -24.50
C PHE A 355 5.87 -5.50 -23.83
N ASP A 356 4.65 -5.69 -24.33
CA ASP A 356 3.44 -5.13 -23.74
C ASP A 356 2.99 -5.97 -22.55
N VAL A 357 2.84 -5.34 -21.39
CA VAL A 357 2.37 -6.02 -20.16
C VAL A 357 0.85 -6.23 -20.24
N GLY A 358 0.35 -7.34 -19.69
CA GLY A 358 -1.08 -7.62 -19.58
C GLY A 358 -1.46 -9.04 -19.99
N ALA A 359 -2.76 -9.28 -20.09
CA ALA A 359 -3.36 -10.53 -20.57
C ALA A 359 -4.00 -10.33 -21.94
N SER A 360 -3.76 -11.25 -22.86
CA SER A 360 -4.33 -11.25 -24.21
C SER A 360 -5.75 -11.82 -24.19
N HIS A 361 -6.70 -11.10 -24.78
CA HIS A 361 -8.11 -11.48 -24.87
C HIS A 361 -8.68 -11.17 -26.25
N GLU A 362 -9.55 -12.06 -26.74
CA GLU A 362 -10.35 -11.80 -27.95
C GLU A 362 -11.63 -11.07 -27.56
N PHE A 363 -11.82 -9.85 -28.08
CA PHE A 363 -12.98 -9.00 -27.74
C PHE A 363 -14.05 -8.99 -28.83
N GLU A 364 -13.62 -8.92 -30.10
CA GLU A 364 -14.45 -9.08 -31.29
C GLU A 364 -13.86 -10.22 -32.12
N ALA A 365 -14.67 -10.88 -32.95
CA ALA A 365 -14.22 -12.03 -33.73
C ALA A 365 -12.96 -11.68 -34.56
N GLY A 366 -11.83 -12.26 -34.18
CA GLY A 366 -10.51 -12.04 -34.80
C GLY A 366 -9.74 -10.81 -34.30
N THR A 367 -10.25 -10.05 -33.34
CA THR A 367 -9.55 -8.91 -32.73
C THR A 367 -9.09 -9.27 -31.32
N THR A 368 -7.81 -9.61 -31.23
CA THR A 368 -7.11 -9.84 -29.97
C THR A 368 -6.50 -8.53 -29.45
N MET A 369 -6.74 -8.19 -28.19
CA MET A 369 -6.15 -7.04 -27.53
C MET A 369 -5.62 -7.41 -26.15
N ARG A 370 -4.56 -6.72 -25.72
CA ARG A 370 -3.98 -6.89 -24.40
C ARG A 370 -4.72 -6.03 -23.37
N ALA A 371 -5.36 -6.69 -22.42
CA ALA A 371 -6.02 -6.08 -21.29
C ALA A 371 -5.04 -5.95 -20.11
N LEU A 372 -5.10 -4.80 -19.44
CA LEU A 372 -4.28 -4.50 -18.27
C LEU A 372 -5.13 -4.50 -17.00
N PRO A 373 -4.60 -5.01 -15.87
CA PRO A 373 -5.27 -4.89 -14.58
C PRO A 373 -5.53 -3.42 -14.23
N LEU A 374 -6.80 -3.03 -14.08
CA LEU A 374 -7.18 -1.67 -13.67
C LEU A 374 -7.47 -1.60 -12.19
N ILE A 375 -6.97 -0.56 -11.53
CA ILE A 375 -6.99 -0.45 -10.08
C ILE A 375 -8.40 -0.47 -9.45
N ASN A 376 -9.44 0.11 -10.07
CA ASN A 376 -10.81 0.21 -9.51
C ASN A 376 -11.89 -0.51 -10.31
N ARG A 377 -11.51 -1.26 -11.35
CA ARG A 377 -12.40 -2.05 -12.19
C ARG A 377 -11.67 -3.30 -12.57
N ASP A 378 -12.38 -4.41 -12.78
CA ASP A 378 -11.66 -5.65 -13.08
C ASP A 378 -10.77 -5.52 -14.33
N PHE A 379 -11.15 -4.68 -15.30
CA PHE A 379 -10.35 -4.34 -16.49
C PHE A 379 -10.76 -3.01 -17.14
N SER A 380 -9.94 -2.53 -18.09
CA SER A 380 -10.38 -1.62 -19.17
C SER A 380 -9.76 -2.03 -20.50
N ILE A 381 -10.58 -1.95 -21.55
CA ILE A 381 -10.18 -2.18 -22.94
C ILE A 381 -9.38 -0.99 -23.48
N ARG A 382 -9.55 0.20 -22.88
CA ARG A 382 -8.73 1.38 -23.12
C ARG A 382 -7.95 1.68 -21.84
N PRO A 383 -6.69 1.25 -21.70
CA PRO A 383 -5.95 1.50 -20.48
C PRO A 383 -5.95 3.00 -20.21
N LEU A 384 -6.28 3.38 -18.98
CA LEU A 384 -5.97 4.74 -18.53
C LEU A 384 -4.46 4.92 -18.70
N PRO A 385 -4.00 6.07 -19.24
CA PRO A 385 -2.59 6.30 -19.46
C PRO A 385 -1.86 6.20 -18.13
N HIS A 386 -0.97 5.22 -18.02
CA HIS A 386 -0.07 5.03 -16.88
C HIS A 386 1.33 4.83 -17.43
N HIS A 387 2.34 5.19 -16.64
CA HIS A 387 3.74 5.03 -17.02
C HIS A 387 4.15 3.56 -17.11
N PHE A 388 3.87 2.76 -16.07
CA PHE A 388 3.94 1.30 -16.14
C PHE A 388 3.23 0.58 -14.98
N PHE A 389 2.95 -0.70 -15.20
CA PHE A 389 2.41 -1.65 -14.24
C PHE A 389 3.40 -2.81 -14.03
N THR A 390 3.56 -3.26 -12.79
CA THR A 390 4.38 -4.44 -12.46
C THR A 390 3.86 -5.17 -11.23
N VAL A 391 4.25 -6.44 -11.10
CA VAL A 391 3.99 -7.24 -9.90
C VAL A 391 5.21 -7.18 -8.99
N VAL A 392 5.00 -7.08 -7.68
CA VAL A 392 6.07 -7.06 -6.69
C VAL A 392 5.82 -8.17 -5.67
N LEU A 393 6.83 -9.00 -5.45
CA LEU A 393 6.86 -9.96 -4.35
C LEU A 393 7.66 -9.35 -3.21
N ASP A 394 6.96 -8.90 -2.17
CA ASP A 394 7.55 -8.13 -1.08
C ASP A 394 7.99 -8.99 0.12
N LYS A 395 7.62 -10.27 0.14
CA LYS A 395 8.07 -11.24 1.15
C LYS A 395 8.12 -12.68 0.62
N PRO A 396 8.94 -13.56 1.24
CA PRO A 396 9.09 -14.93 0.78
C PRO A 396 7.81 -15.79 0.77
N PRO A 397 6.92 -15.80 1.79
CA PRO A 397 5.75 -16.69 1.82
C PRO A 397 4.57 -16.18 0.97
N PHE A 398 4.81 -15.83 -0.30
CA PHE A 398 3.83 -15.19 -1.19
C PHE A 398 2.71 -16.12 -1.69
N ILE A 399 2.81 -17.44 -1.50
CA ILE A 399 1.74 -18.39 -1.82
C ILE A 399 0.73 -18.49 -0.68
N GLN A 400 1.21 -18.60 0.57
CA GLN A 400 0.32 -18.77 1.75
C GLN A 400 -0.11 -17.45 2.37
N GLU A 401 0.67 -16.39 2.22
CA GLU A 401 0.39 -15.09 2.80
C GLU A 401 0.20 -14.02 1.70
N PRO A 402 -0.41 -12.86 2.02
CA PRO A 402 -0.55 -11.71 1.11
C PRO A 402 0.79 -11.05 0.72
N GLY A 403 1.62 -11.75 -0.05
CA GLY A 403 2.96 -11.32 -0.47
C GLY A 403 3.05 -10.82 -1.92
N VAL A 404 1.92 -10.68 -2.60
CA VAL A 404 1.84 -10.17 -3.98
C VAL A 404 1.25 -8.75 -3.96
N LEU A 405 2.03 -7.80 -4.46
CA LEU A 405 1.62 -6.42 -4.68
C LEU A 405 1.50 -6.14 -6.18
N PHE A 406 0.49 -5.38 -6.53
CA PHE A 406 0.38 -4.72 -7.83
C PHE A 406 0.86 -3.29 -7.67
N TYR A 407 1.85 -2.91 -8.46
CA TYR A 407 2.45 -1.58 -8.44
C TYR A 407 2.13 -0.87 -9.75
N THR A 408 1.51 0.31 -9.65
CA THR A 408 1.23 1.17 -10.78
C THR A 408 1.90 2.51 -10.58
N LEU A 409 2.76 2.88 -11.52
CA LEU A 409 3.24 4.25 -11.67
C LEU A 409 2.41 4.92 -12.76
N TRP A 410 1.57 5.87 -12.36
CA TRP A 410 0.67 6.58 -13.27
C TRP A 410 1.43 7.65 -14.05
N THR A 411 2.22 8.45 -13.35
CA THR A 411 2.99 9.56 -13.92
C THR A 411 4.45 9.42 -13.46
N ASP A 412 5.40 9.59 -14.38
CA ASP A 412 6.82 9.62 -14.01
C ASP A 412 7.09 10.92 -13.22
N PRO A 413 7.44 10.86 -11.92
CA PRO A 413 7.67 12.05 -11.11
C PRO A 413 8.88 12.88 -11.57
N ARG A 414 9.72 12.34 -12.48
CA ARG A 414 10.86 13.05 -13.09
C ARG A 414 10.44 13.89 -14.30
N GLN A 415 9.27 13.63 -14.88
CA GLN A 415 8.73 14.44 -15.96
C GLN A 415 7.97 15.63 -15.38
N TYR A 416 8.01 16.78 -16.05
CA TYR A 416 7.28 17.97 -15.59
C TYR A 416 5.79 17.64 -15.53
N ILE A 417 5.22 17.71 -14.34
CA ILE A 417 3.79 17.55 -14.11
C ILE A 417 3.17 18.94 -14.29
N GLU A 418 2.51 19.18 -15.43
CA GLU A 418 1.47 20.21 -15.45
C GLU A 418 0.37 19.70 -14.50
N SER A 419 0.31 20.24 -13.29
CA SER A 419 -0.61 19.81 -12.25
C SER A 419 -2.05 19.98 -12.74
N GLN A 420 -2.67 18.90 -13.19
CA GLN A 420 -4.11 18.80 -13.12
C GLN A 420 -4.47 18.51 -11.66
N THR A 421 -5.64 18.97 -11.23
CA THR A 421 -6.09 18.83 -9.85
C THR A 421 -6.17 17.36 -9.45
N GLY A 422 -5.39 16.94 -8.44
CA GLY A 422 -5.54 15.65 -7.77
C GLY A 422 -4.94 14.42 -8.48
N ASP A 423 -3.82 14.57 -9.19
CA ASP A 423 -3.18 13.45 -9.91
C ASP A 423 -2.62 12.37 -8.96
N ILE A 424 -3.01 11.12 -9.20
CA ILE A 424 -2.38 9.95 -8.57
C ILE A 424 -1.04 9.73 -9.28
N ILE A 425 0.05 9.67 -8.52
CA ILE A 425 1.39 9.37 -9.04
C ILE A 425 1.67 7.88 -8.91
N ILE A 426 1.51 7.33 -7.71
CA ILE A 426 1.82 5.93 -7.40
C ILE A 426 0.62 5.33 -6.68
N GLU A 427 0.24 4.12 -7.07
CA GLU A 427 -0.69 3.32 -6.29
C GLU A 427 -0.19 1.87 -6.22
N THR A 428 -0.25 1.30 -5.02
CA THR A 428 0.02 -0.11 -4.80
C THR A 428 -1.18 -0.80 -4.19
N ARG A 429 -1.46 -2.02 -4.64
CA ARG A 429 -2.54 -2.86 -4.13
C ARG A 429 -2.02 -4.22 -3.72
N ARG A 430 -2.40 -4.66 -2.52
CA ARG A 430 -2.02 -5.96 -1.98
C ARG A 430 -3.10 -6.97 -2.30
N SER A 431 -2.73 -8.02 -3.03
CA SER A 431 -3.61 -9.13 -3.31
C SER A 431 -3.86 -9.96 -2.04
N ALA A 432 -5.08 -10.44 -1.85
CA ALA A 432 -5.42 -11.26 -0.70
C ALA A 432 -4.78 -12.65 -0.70
N GLY A 433 -4.23 -13.09 -1.83
CA GLY A 433 -3.49 -14.34 -1.95
C GLY A 433 -3.25 -14.71 -3.41
N ILE A 434 -2.50 -15.79 -3.64
CA ILE A 434 -2.08 -16.20 -4.99
C ILE A 434 -3.27 -16.50 -5.93
N HIS A 435 -4.40 -16.98 -5.39
CA HIS A 435 -5.62 -17.20 -6.16
C HIS A 435 -6.16 -15.90 -6.76
N GLU A 436 -6.32 -14.87 -5.94
CA GLU A 436 -6.79 -13.55 -6.40
C GLU A 436 -5.77 -12.91 -7.34
N ALA A 437 -4.48 -13.11 -7.08
CA ALA A 437 -3.42 -12.65 -7.97
C ALA A 437 -3.49 -13.30 -9.36
N ALA A 438 -3.77 -14.61 -9.43
CA ALA A 438 -3.96 -15.33 -10.68
C ALA A 438 -5.19 -14.84 -11.43
N ARG A 439 -6.33 -14.67 -10.74
CA ARG A 439 -7.56 -14.09 -11.33
C ARG A 439 -7.28 -12.72 -11.95
N ARG A 440 -6.54 -11.88 -11.21
CA ARG A 440 -6.17 -10.54 -11.64
C ARG A 440 -5.24 -10.52 -12.84
N LEU A 441 -4.14 -11.29 -12.79
CA LEU A 441 -3.16 -11.32 -13.87
C LEU A 441 -3.68 -12.00 -15.14
N ALA A 442 -4.63 -12.93 -15.03
CA ALA A 442 -5.28 -13.50 -16.21
C ALA A 442 -6.43 -12.63 -16.74
N MET A 443 -6.79 -11.55 -16.01
CA MET A 443 -7.92 -10.68 -16.33
C MET A 443 -9.21 -11.49 -16.50
N LEU A 444 -9.46 -12.47 -15.61
CA LEU A 444 -10.57 -13.42 -15.77
C LEU A 444 -11.94 -12.74 -15.84
N ALA A 445 -12.10 -11.56 -15.26
CA ALA A 445 -13.34 -10.79 -15.39
C ALA A 445 -13.70 -10.43 -16.84
N VAL A 446 -12.71 -10.35 -17.74
CA VAL A 446 -12.95 -10.18 -19.19
C VAL A 446 -13.65 -11.42 -19.75
N GLU A 447 -13.18 -12.62 -19.37
CA GLU A 447 -13.75 -13.91 -19.80
C GLU A 447 -15.11 -14.19 -19.15
N GLU A 448 -15.27 -13.79 -17.90
CA GLU A 448 -16.49 -13.98 -17.08
C GLU A 448 -17.65 -13.06 -17.52
N ASN A 449 -17.44 -12.21 -18.54
CA ASN A 449 -18.48 -11.47 -19.25
C ASN A 449 -19.43 -10.69 -18.31
N ASN A 450 -18.90 -9.84 -17.42
CA ASN A 450 -19.62 -8.81 -16.64
C ASN A 450 -21.01 -9.18 -16.08
N GLN A 451 -21.20 -10.42 -15.60
CA GLN A 451 -22.38 -10.83 -14.83
C GLN A 451 -21.96 -11.25 -13.42
N ASP A 452 -21.78 -10.27 -12.54
CA ASP A 452 -21.89 -10.41 -11.07
C ASP A 452 -21.16 -11.63 -10.46
N SER A 453 -19.96 -11.96 -10.98
CA SER A 453 -19.08 -13.04 -10.48
C SER A 453 -18.16 -12.59 -9.34
N ALA A 454 -18.23 -11.30 -8.97
CA ALA A 454 -17.46 -10.75 -7.87
C ALA A 454 -17.84 -11.48 -6.57
N ARG A 455 -16.81 -11.92 -5.83
CA ARG A 455 -16.99 -12.65 -4.58
C ARG A 455 -17.84 -11.82 -3.61
N LYS A 456 -18.96 -12.37 -3.16
CA LYS A 456 -19.80 -11.77 -2.11
C LYS A 456 -19.49 -12.39 -0.76
N LEU A 457 -19.64 -11.60 0.29
CA LEU A 457 -19.51 -12.02 1.68
C LEU A 457 -20.55 -13.13 1.96
N THR A 458 -20.13 -14.26 2.52
CA THR A 458 -21.10 -15.31 2.89
C THR A 458 -21.84 -14.95 4.18
N ARG A 459 -22.94 -15.65 4.47
CA ARG A 459 -23.68 -15.49 5.73
C ARG A 459 -22.79 -15.76 6.94
N GLU A 460 -21.98 -16.81 6.88
CA GLU A 460 -21.10 -17.22 7.97
C GLU A 460 -20.02 -16.17 8.21
N GLU A 461 -19.41 -15.66 7.13
CA GLU A 461 -18.42 -14.59 7.22
C GLU A 461 -19.03 -13.31 7.78
N HIS A 462 -20.22 -12.92 7.32
CA HIS A 462 -20.91 -11.74 7.81
C HIS A 462 -21.25 -11.84 9.30
N MET A 463 -21.70 -13.01 9.75
CA MET A 463 -21.97 -13.28 11.17
C MET A 463 -20.69 -13.21 12.02
N GLU A 464 -19.58 -13.79 11.54
CA GLU A 464 -18.27 -13.73 12.20
C GLU A 464 -17.79 -12.28 12.32
N LEU A 465 -17.89 -11.50 11.24
CA LEU A 465 -17.48 -10.08 11.22
C LEU A 465 -18.27 -9.22 12.20
N LEU A 466 -19.56 -9.49 12.38
CA LEU A 466 -20.40 -8.79 13.33
C LEU A 466 -20.26 -9.32 14.76
N SER A 467 -19.51 -10.41 14.96
CA SER A 467 -19.35 -11.08 16.26
C SER A 467 -20.69 -11.46 16.90
N LEU A 468 -21.63 -11.99 16.11
CA LEU A 468 -22.98 -12.35 16.55
C LEU A 468 -23.15 -13.85 16.69
N SER A 469 -23.98 -14.29 17.64
CA SER A 469 -24.46 -15.68 17.65
C SER A 469 -25.46 -15.92 16.50
N PRO A 470 -25.70 -17.19 16.09
CA PRO A 470 -26.71 -17.50 15.08
C PRO A 470 -28.10 -16.94 15.42
N GLU A 471 -28.50 -16.97 16.69
CA GLU A 471 -29.80 -16.46 17.15
C GLU A 471 -29.86 -14.93 17.09
N GLU A 472 -28.81 -14.23 17.52
CA GLU A 472 -28.71 -12.77 17.45
C GLU A 472 -28.70 -12.28 16.01
N TYR A 473 -28.02 -13.03 15.13
CA TYR A 473 -27.95 -12.73 13.71
C TYR A 473 -29.33 -12.82 13.04
N GLU A 474 -30.08 -13.89 13.29
CA GLU A 474 -31.45 -14.03 12.78
C GLU A 474 -32.36 -12.90 13.28
N GLN A 475 -32.26 -12.51 14.56
CA GLN A 475 -33.03 -11.39 15.09
C GLN A 475 -32.71 -10.08 14.37
N LYS A 476 -31.43 -9.79 14.10
CA LYS A 476 -31.02 -8.56 13.42
C LYS A 476 -31.36 -8.53 11.93
N MET A 477 -31.39 -9.68 11.25
CA MET A 477 -31.70 -9.77 9.82
C MET A 477 -33.21 -9.68 9.51
N ASN A 478 -34.07 -9.85 10.51
CA ASN A 478 -35.53 -9.84 10.35
C ASN A 478 -36.18 -8.45 10.54
N PHE A 479 -35.40 -7.37 10.61
CA PHE A 479 -35.87 -5.98 10.79
C PHE A 479 -35.67 -5.10 9.58
#